data_AF-A0A965CX39-F1
#
_entry.id   AF-A0A965CX39-F1
#
_cell.length_a   1.000
_cell.length_b   1.000
_cell.length_c   1.000
_cell.angle_alpha   90.00
_cell.angle_beta   90.00
_cell.angle_gamma   90.00
#
_symmetry.space_group_name_H-M   'P 1'
#
loop_
_entity.id
_entity.type
_entity.pdbx_description
1 polymer ?
#
loop_
_entity_poly.entity_id
_entity_poly.type
_entity_poly.pdbx_seq_one_letter_code
_entity_poly.pdbx_strand_id
1 'polypeptide(L)'
;MRFAAGMLLAVLTGALSAQTVHAAWPERPIRMIVPSAAGGQPDTNSRLVATELSKLLGQQVVVDNRPGAASSIGFEAIAKAQPDGYTIGYGGFPLATNQALLVRVPYDIRTDFSPISMLGTATIVLVVHPALPVKSAKELIALA
;
A
#
# COMPACT_ATOMS: atom_id res chain seq x y z
N MET A 1 -60.02 10.71 -31.97
CA MET A 1 -58.91 9.72 -32.01
C MET A 1 -57.54 10.37 -32.23
N ARG A 2 -57.18 11.46 -31.52
CA ARG A 2 -55.87 12.15 -31.73
C ARG A 2 -55.08 12.45 -30.44
N PHE A 3 -55.59 12.04 -29.27
CA PHE A 3 -54.93 12.27 -27.98
C PHE A 3 -54.27 11.03 -27.37
N ALA A 4 -54.45 9.84 -27.98
CA ALA A 4 -53.88 8.58 -27.47
C ALA A 4 -52.42 8.32 -27.93
N ALA A 5 -51.92 9.06 -28.93
CA ALA A 5 -50.60 8.80 -29.51
C ALA A 5 -49.44 9.52 -28.77
N GLY A 6 -49.73 10.56 -27.98
CA GLY A 6 -48.69 11.32 -27.26
C GLY A 6 -48.19 10.66 -25.97
N MET A 7 -49.01 9.78 -25.37
CA MET A 7 -48.71 9.18 -24.06
C MET A 7 -47.87 7.90 -24.16
N LEU A 8 -47.77 7.30 -25.36
CA LEU A 8 -46.94 6.11 -25.57
C LEU A 8 -45.45 6.43 -25.77
N LEU A 9 -45.12 7.65 -26.21
CA LEU A 9 -43.74 8.07 -26.47
C LEU A 9 -43.00 8.55 -25.20
N ALA A 10 -43.73 8.92 -24.15
CA ALA A 10 -43.16 9.38 -22.87
C ALA A 10 -42.76 8.21 -21.94
N VAL A 11 -43.23 6.99 -22.20
CA VAL A 11 -42.91 5.81 -21.38
C VAL A 11 -41.61 5.12 -21.83
N LEU A 12 -41.18 5.35 -23.07
CA LEU A 12 -39.95 4.75 -23.62
C LEU A 12 -38.66 5.46 -23.20
N THR A 13 -38.73 6.70 -22.69
CA THR A 13 -37.56 7.48 -22.25
C THR A 13 -37.19 7.28 -20.78
N GLY A 14 -38.05 6.66 -19.97
CA GLY A 14 -37.79 6.38 -18.55
C GLY A 14 -37.02 5.08 -18.27
N ALA A 15 -36.77 4.24 -19.28
CA ALA A 15 -36.06 2.97 -19.12
C ALA A 15 -34.54 3.06 -19.34
N LEU A 16 -34.02 4.23 -19.72
CA LEU A 16 -32.59 4.51 -19.77
C LEU A 16 -32.11 5.09 -18.43
N SER A 17 -32.55 4.48 -17.32
CA SER A 17 -31.81 4.58 -16.07
C SER A 17 -30.42 4.04 -16.36
N ALA A 18 -29.45 4.92 -16.54
CA ALA A 18 -28.05 4.59 -16.67
C ALA A 18 -27.73 3.59 -15.57
N GLN A 19 -27.57 2.31 -15.95
CA GLN A 19 -26.78 1.40 -15.16
C GLN A 19 -25.41 2.07 -15.16
N THR A 20 -25.11 2.80 -14.08
CA THR A 20 -23.74 3.03 -13.69
C THR A 20 -23.19 1.63 -13.47
N VAL A 21 -22.66 1.05 -14.56
CA VAL A 21 -21.77 -0.09 -14.48
C VAL A 21 -20.65 0.44 -13.60
N HIS A 22 -20.71 0.10 -12.32
CA HIS A 22 -19.55 0.20 -11.47
C HIS A 22 -18.52 -0.70 -12.14
N ALA A 23 -17.65 -0.07 -12.91
CA ALA A 23 -16.32 -0.51 -13.24
C ALA A 23 -15.86 -1.53 -12.19
N ALA A 24 -15.67 -2.79 -12.60
CA ALA A 24 -15.13 -3.80 -11.70
C ALA A 24 -13.70 -3.38 -11.38
N TRP A 25 -13.47 -2.88 -10.16
CA TRP A 25 -12.12 -2.56 -9.73
C TRP A 25 -11.27 -3.85 -9.74
N PRO A 26 -10.02 -3.82 -10.24
CA PRO A 26 -9.30 -2.68 -10.83
C PRO A 26 -9.39 -2.61 -12.37
N GLU A 27 -9.42 -1.39 -12.93
CA GLU A 27 -9.41 -1.14 -14.39
C GLU A 27 -8.09 -0.59 -14.94
N ARG A 28 -7.17 -0.25 -14.04
CA ARG A 28 -5.85 0.31 -14.36
C ARG A 28 -4.83 -0.20 -13.35
N PRO A 29 -3.53 -0.04 -13.62
CA PRO A 29 -2.48 -0.43 -12.70
C PRO A 29 -2.64 0.18 -11.30
N ILE A 30 -2.30 -0.60 -10.28
CA ILE A 30 -2.28 -0.20 -8.87
C ILE A 30 -0.84 0.18 -8.51
N ARG A 31 -0.65 1.31 -7.85
CA ARG A 31 0.64 1.75 -7.31
C ARG A 31 0.80 1.23 -5.88
N MET A 32 1.85 0.46 -5.63
CA MET A 32 2.25 0.02 -4.29
C MET A 32 3.44 0.84 -3.80
N ILE A 33 3.22 1.74 -2.85
CA ILE A 33 4.29 2.56 -2.27
C ILE A 33 5.03 1.76 -1.21
N VAL A 34 6.36 1.73 -1.31
CA VAL A 34 7.26 1.08 -0.35
C VAL A 34 8.12 2.14 0.33
N PRO A 35 7.93 2.42 1.64
CA PRO A 35 8.67 3.46 2.37
C PRO A 35 10.13 3.09 2.73
N SER A 36 10.84 2.46 1.81
CA SER A 36 12.22 1.96 1.97
C SER A 36 12.96 2.00 0.64
N ALA A 37 14.30 1.95 0.69
CA ALA A 37 15.13 1.85 -0.50
C ALA A 37 14.91 0.52 -1.22
N ALA A 38 15.11 0.54 -2.55
CA ALA A 38 15.02 -0.66 -3.37
C ALA A 38 16.09 -1.69 -2.97
N GLY A 39 15.76 -2.98 -3.08
CA GLY A 39 16.64 -4.09 -2.70
C GLY A 39 16.68 -4.42 -1.19
N GLY A 40 16.08 -3.59 -0.34
CA GLY A 40 15.87 -3.91 1.08
C GLY A 40 14.72 -4.89 1.30
N GLN A 41 14.61 -5.43 2.52
CA GLN A 41 13.56 -6.42 2.86
C GLN A 41 12.13 -5.96 2.53
N PRO A 42 11.68 -4.72 2.85
CA PRO A 42 10.36 -4.25 2.44
C PRO A 42 10.11 -4.29 0.93
N ASP A 43 11.12 -3.92 0.12
CA ASP A 43 11.02 -3.90 -1.34
C ASP A 43 10.88 -5.31 -1.90
N THR A 44 11.74 -6.23 -1.46
CA THR A 44 11.72 -7.63 -1.89
C THR A 44 10.36 -8.28 -1.59
N ASN A 45 9.84 -8.08 -0.38
CA ASN A 45 8.53 -8.61 0.02
C ASN A 45 7.40 -8.01 -0.82
N SER A 46 7.41 -6.68 -1.01
CA SER A 46 6.41 -5.99 -1.84
C SER A 46 6.43 -6.46 -3.29
N ARG A 47 7.60 -6.70 -3.90
CA ARG A 47 7.70 -7.21 -5.28
C ARG A 47 7.15 -8.63 -5.42
N LEU A 48 7.40 -9.50 -4.44
CA LEU A 48 6.83 -10.84 -4.41
C LEU A 48 5.29 -10.80 -4.37
N VAL A 49 4.74 -10.00 -3.46
CA VAL A 49 3.29 -9.82 -3.33
C VAL A 49 2.68 -9.16 -4.56
N ALA A 50 3.30 -8.09 -5.08
CA ALA A 50 2.84 -7.38 -6.27
C ALA A 50 2.77 -8.29 -7.49
N THR A 51 3.72 -9.21 -7.64
CA THR A 51 3.73 -10.19 -8.74
C THR A 51 2.50 -11.10 -8.68
N GLU A 52 2.18 -11.67 -7.52
CA GLU A 52 1.02 -12.55 -7.38
C GLU A 52 -0.31 -11.78 -7.42
N LEU A 53 -0.39 -10.60 -6.79
CA LEU A 53 -1.56 -9.73 -6.89
C LEU A 53 -1.85 -9.33 -8.33
N SER A 54 -0.82 -9.04 -9.13
CA SER A 54 -1.02 -8.69 -10.54
C SER A 54 -1.69 -9.81 -11.33
N LYS A 55 -1.31 -11.07 -11.05
CA LYS A 55 -1.93 -12.25 -11.69
C LYS A 55 -3.38 -12.41 -11.26
N LEU A 56 -3.67 -12.24 -9.97
CA LEU A 56 -5.01 -12.42 -9.41
C LEU A 56 -5.98 -11.32 -9.87
N LEU A 57 -5.51 -10.09 -9.98
CA LEU A 57 -6.34 -8.93 -10.28
C LEU A 57 -6.46 -8.65 -11.79
N GLY A 58 -5.61 -9.26 -12.62
CA GLY A 58 -5.55 -8.96 -14.05
C GLY A 58 -5.05 -7.55 -14.39
N GLN A 59 -4.58 -6.80 -13.39
CA GLN A 59 -3.99 -5.46 -13.52
C GLN A 59 -2.63 -5.42 -12.85
N GLN A 60 -1.69 -4.69 -13.43
CA GLN A 60 -0.34 -4.59 -12.90
C GLN A 60 -0.32 -3.88 -11.55
N VAL A 61 0.41 -4.44 -10.59
CA VAL A 61 0.78 -3.76 -9.34
C VAL A 61 2.22 -3.27 -9.46
N VAL A 62 2.40 -1.95 -9.50
CA VAL A 62 3.68 -1.28 -9.72
C VAL A 62 4.28 -0.85 -8.39
N VAL A 63 5.47 -1.36 -8.07
CA VAL A 63 6.21 -1.00 -6.85
C VAL A 63 6.94 0.33 -7.02
N ASP A 64 6.66 1.29 -6.12
CA ASP A 64 7.28 2.62 -6.06
C ASP A 64 7.99 2.82 -4.72
N ASN A 65 9.33 2.82 -4.73
CA ASN A 65 10.15 3.02 -3.55
C ASN A 65 10.27 4.51 -3.19
N ARG A 66 9.82 4.87 -1.97
CA ARG A 66 9.87 6.24 -1.43
C ARG A 66 10.61 6.27 -0.08
N PRO A 67 11.94 6.13 -0.06
CA PRO A 67 12.73 6.21 1.16
C PRO A 67 12.85 7.64 1.71
N GLY A 68 13.32 7.75 2.97
CA GLY A 68 13.72 9.01 3.59
C GLY A 68 12.88 9.41 4.81
N ALA A 69 13.43 10.29 5.64
CA ALA A 69 12.83 10.77 6.90
C ALA A 69 12.28 9.66 7.81
N ALA A 70 13.09 8.62 8.05
CA ALA A 70 12.69 7.42 8.78
C ALA A 70 11.40 6.78 8.23
N SER A 71 11.27 6.69 6.89
CA SER A 71 10.09 6.21 6.16
C SER A 71 8.89 7.17 6.11
N SER A 72 8.95 8.32 6.76
CA SER A 72 7.81 9.25 6.82
C SER A 72 7.40 9.82 5.46
N ILE A 73 8.34 10.01 4.53
CA ILE A 73 8.04 10.48 3.16
C ILE A 73 7.11 9.49 2.43
N GLY A 74 7.39 8.19 2.55
CA GLY A 74 6.58 7.15 1.93
C GLY A 74 5.20 7.03 2.58
N PHE A 75 5.14 7.08 3.93
CA PHE A 75 3.86 7.04 4.64
C PHE A 75 2.99 8.26 4.38
N GLU A 76 3.57 9.46 4.29
CA GLU A 76 2.84 10.67 3.90
C GLU A 76 2.24 10.53 2.50
N ALA A 77 3.01 9.98 1.55
CA ALA A 77 2.53 9.76 0.20
C ALA A 77 1.39 8.73 0.13
N ILE A 78 1.36 7.75 1.02
CA ILE A 78 0.26 6.79 1.16
C ILE A 78 -0.96 7.48 1.80
N ALA A 79 -0.76 8.17 2.92
CA ALA A 79 -1.83 8.86 3.67
C ALA A 79 -2.55 9.93 2.84
N LYS A 80 -1.82 10.63 1.97
CA LYS A 80 -2.36 11.68 1.09
C LYS A 80 -2.84 11.17 -0.27
N ALA A 81 -2.76 9.88 -0.53
CA ALA A 81 -3.25 9.32 -1.79
C ALA A 81 -4.77 9.40 -1.88
N GLN A 82 -5.30 9.36 -3.10
CA GLN A 82 -6.75 9.24 -3.28
C GLN A 82 -7.22 7.90 -2.71
N PRO A 83 -8.30 7.87 -1.90
CA PRO A 83 -8.82 6.64 -1.30
C PRO A 83 -9.66 5.83 -2.29
N ASP A 84 -9.13 5.60 -3.50
CA ASP A 84 -9.82 4.94 -4.62
C ASP A 84 -9.32 3.50 -4.87
N GLY A 85 -8.44 2.99 -4.01
CA GLY A 85 -7.86 1.65 -4.10
C GLY A 85 -6.72 1.51 -5.11
N TYR A 86 -6.38 2.54 -5.89
CA TYR A 86 -5.27 2.48 -6.86
C TYR A 86 -3.93 2.87 -6.27
N THR A 87 -3.89 3.35 -5.03
CA THR A 87 -2.67 3.47 -4.24
C THR A 87 -2.79 2.64 -2.98
N ILE A 88 -1.89 1.68 -2.82
CA ILE A 88 -1.73 0.88 -1.60
C ILE A 88 -0.29 1.04 -1.08
N GLY A 89 -0.04 0.62 0.15
CA GLY A 89 1.25 0.85 0.80
C GLY A 89 1.75 -0.32 1.63
N TYR A 90 3.08 -0.46 1.72
CA TYR A 90 3.71 -1.36 2.67
C TYR A 90 3.75 -0.72 4.07
N GLY A 91 2.97 -1.27 5.00
CA GLY A 91 2.91 -0.84 6.41
C GLY A 91 3.95 -1.56 7.28
N GLY A 92 5.20 -1.09 7.27
CA GLY A 92 6.28 -1.64 8.10
C GLY A 92 6.27 -1.13 9.54
N PHE A 93 7.12 -1.71 10.40
CA PHE A 93 7.33 -1.31 11.80
C PHE A 93 7.44 0.22 12.02
N PRO A 94 8.15 1.00 11.19
CA PRO A 94 8.23 2.45 11.36
C PRO A 94 6.89 3.18 11.36
N LEU A 95 5.85 2.64 10.69
CA LEU A 95 4.51 3.23 10.67
C LEU A 95 3.96 3.41 12.09
N ALA A 96 4.16 2.40 12.94
CA ALA A 96 3.67 2.39 14.32
C ALA A 96 4.60 3.13 15.29
N THR A 97 5.91 3.11 15.07
CA THR A 97 6.86 3.67 16.05
C THR A 97 7.20 5.13 15.84
N ASN A 98 7.13 5.64 14.62
CA ASN A 98 7.56 7.01 14.34
C ASN A 98 6.74 8.06 15.10
N GLN A 99 5.44 7.83 15.35
CA GLN A 99 4.64 8.73 16.16
C GLN A 99 5.15 8.89 17.60
N ALA A 100 5.81 7.86 18.14
CA ALA A 100 6.40 7.89 19.48
C ALA A 100 7.86 8.37 19.47
N LEU A 101 8.59 8.15 18.38
CA LEU A 101 10.04 8.41 18.29
C LEU A 101 10.38 9.76 17.68
N LEU A 102 9.51 10.33 16.85
CA LEU A 102 9.74 11.59 16.15
C LEU A 102 8.87 12.69 16.77
N VAL A 103 9.42 13.90 16.86
CA VAL A 103 8.71 15.08 17.38
C VAL A 103 7.41 15.33 16.63
N ARG A 104 7.40 15.06 15.32
CA ARG A 104 6.22 15.18 14.47
C ARG A 104 6.34 14.25 13.27
N VAL A 105 5.22 13.65 12.89
CA VAL A 105 5.03 12.94 11.61
C VAL A 105 3.89 13.58 10.82
N PRO A 106 3.88 13.50 9.48
CA PRO A 106 2.87 14.11 8.63
C PRO A 106 1.64 13.21 8.37
N TYR A 107 1.34 12.27 9.29
CA TYR A 107 0.25 11.31 9.16
C TYR A 107 -0.25 10.86 10.55
N ASP A 108 -1.49 10.39 10.62
CA ASP A 108 -2.05 9.68 11.77
C ASP A 108 -2.38 8.22 11.40
N ILE A 109 -1.68 7.27 12.04
CA ILE A 109 -1.88 5.84 11.79
C ILE A 109 -3.32 5.38 12.04
N ARG A 110 -4.07 6.07 12.91
CA ARG A 110 -5.41 5.66 13.34
C ARG A 110 -6.50 6.10 12.36
N THR A 111 -6.26 7.14 11.57
CA THR A 111 -7.28 7.76 10.71
C THR A 111 -6.91 7.76 9.24
N ASP A 112 -5.62 7.80 8.91
CA ASP A 112 -5.19 8.05 7.53
C ASP A 112 -4.94 6.76 6.74
N PHE A 113 -5.08 5.60 7.37
CA PHE A 113 -4.80 4.30 6.76
C PHE A 113 -5.93 3.31 7.02
N SER A 114 -6.27 2.55 5.98
CA SER A 114 -7.13 1.37 6.09
C SER A 114 -6.27 0.10 6.04
N PRO A 115 -6.22 -0.72 7.11
CA PRO A 115 -5.47 -1.97 7.10
C PRO A 115 -6.07 -2.96 6.07
N ILE A 116 -5.22 -3.54 5.22
CA ILE A 116 -5.66 -4.51 4.20
C ILE A 116 -5.41 -5.93 4.68
N SER A 117 -4.16 -6.28 4.94
CA SER A 117 -3.74 -7.61 5.38
C SER A 117 -2.33 -7.59 5.97
N MET A 118 -2.01 -8.59 6.80
CA MET A 118 -0.64 -8.82 7.28
C MET A 118 0.12 -9.63 6.23
N LEU A 119 1.17 -9.03 5.64
CA LEU A 119 1.98 -9.69 4.61
C LEU A 119 2.92 -10.77 5.17
N GLY A 120 3.35 -10.60 6.42
CA GLY A 120 4.26 -11.54 7.08
C GLY A 120 4.91 -10.91 8.32
N THR A 121 5.66 -11.73 9.04
CA THR A 121 6.47 -11.30 10.18
C THR A 121 7.95 -11.39 9.82
N ALA A 122 8.78 -10.55 10.42
CA ALA A 122 10.22 -10.53 10.19
C ALA A 122 10.97 -10.70 11.52
N THR A 123 12.02 -11.51 11.50
CA THR A 123 12.94 -11.68 12.62
C THR A 123 14.15 -10.77 12.44
N ILE A 124 14.45 -9.95 13.45
CA ILE A 124 15.69 -9.18 13.48
C ILE A 124 16.80 -10.10 14.00
N VAL A 125 17.90 -10.17 13.25
CA VAL A 125 19.07 -10.98 13.60
C VAL A 125 20.28 -10.08 13.84
N LEU A 126 21.07 -10.43 14.85
CA LEU A 126 22.35 -9.79 15.13
C LEU A 126 23.41 -10.38 14.20
N VAL A 127 24.05 -9.54 13.39
CA VAL A 127 25.08 -9.95 12.43
C VAL A 127 26.32 -9.09 12.66
N VAL A 128 27.49 -9.71 12.59
CA VAL A 128 28.79 -9.05 12.69
C VAL A 128 29.54 -9.17 11.37
N HIS A 129 30.41 -8.20 11.07
CA HIS A 129 31.32 -8.32 9.93
C HIS A 129 32.25 -9.52 10.14
N PRO A 130 32.54 -10.35 9.11
CA PRO A 130 33.33 -11.57 9.27
C PRO A 130 34.76 -11.37 9.78
N ALA A 131 35.29 -10.14 9.68
CA ALA A 131 36.60 -9.79 10.26
C ALA A 131 36.59 -9.64 11.79
N LEU A 132 35.41 -9.58 12.42
CA LEU A 132 35.30 -9.48 13.87
C LEU A 132 35.48 -10.88 14.48
N PRO A 133 36.46 -11.10 15.39
CA PRO A 133 36.77 -12.43 15.92
C PRO A 133 35.80 -12.86 17.02
N VAL A 134 34.49 -12.66 16.82
CA VAL A 134 33.43 -13.02 17.76
C VAL A 134 32.50 -14.04 17.12
N LYS A 135 32.15 -15.09 17.87
CA LYS A 135 31.30 -16.20 17.41
C LYS A 135 30.02 -16.33 18.21
N SER A 136 29.81 -15.46 19.20
CA SER A 136 28.61 -15.46 20.03
C SER A 136 28.24 -14.04 20.44
N ALA A 137 26.96 -13.83 20.80
CA ALA A 137 26.51 -12.57 21.36
C ALA A 137 27.26 -12.22 22.66
N LYS A 138 27.63 -13.23 23.47
CA LYS A 138 28.44 -13.05 24.68
C LYS A 138 29.83 -12.48 24.36
N GLU A 139 30.51 -13.02 23.35
CA GLU A 139 31.80 -12.51 22.87
C GLU A 139 31.69 -11.09 22.31
N LEU A 140 30.61 -10.78 21.59
CA LEU A 140 30.36 -9.42 21.10
C LEU A 140 30.18 -8.42 22.25
N ILE A 141 29.40 -8.78 23.28
CA ILE A 141 29.19 -7.93 24.46
C ILE A 141 30.50 -7.69 25.21
N ALA A 142 31.36 -8.70 25.32
CA ALA A 142 32.64 -8.59 25.99
C ALA A 142 33.66 -7.68 25.28
N LEU A 143 33.38 -7.25 24.04
CA LEU A 143 34.25 -6.39 23.25
C LEU A 143 33.98 -4.88 23.48
N ALA A 144 32.85 -4.53 24.10
CA ALA A 144 32.40 -3.15 24.33
C ALA A 144 33.12 -2.45 25.50
#